data_AF-A0A9X2DJU4-F1
#
_entry.id   AF-A0A9X2DJU4-F1
#
_cell.length_a   1.000
_cell.length_b   1.000
_cell.length_c   1.000
_cell.angle_alpha   90.00
_cell.angle_beta   90.00
_cell.angle_gamma   90.00
#
_symmetry.space_group_name_H-M   'P 1'
#
loop_
_entity.id
_entity.type
_entity.pdbx_description
1 polymer ?
#
loop_
_entity_poly.entity_id
_entity_poly.type
_entity_poly.pdbx_seq_one_letter_code
_entity_poly.pdbx_strand_id
1 'polypeptide(L)'
;MLKKFSNNFTGAGKLLEFGVISGAIGLAGDLATPVGPYIYWMLAAGVVLLISAYPLARRLGWESDLTKSSAVFGAVLTCLGLWSTTGGSPEGRIASGSEFMAHVQQKLLSMEESVKQIADNTRETADNTARTAESTSKTADNTERLAENIFDMSALETAIEYRDFRKMTGACADGQKKDGFDVITPGRYDKVKEDSIYQHLRKAGCIDTTIICTTDMDSVLAVAKERGYDPDWLYPIRGADLGRVTAICGADVASAYTSRKEQFEDQRNREIAAKTAAREKAEAELEATVSECEKEIGDRNWCRLAVEAKIYPRS
;
A
#
# COMPACT_ATOMS: atom_id res chain seq x y z
N MET A 1 11.83 17.60 23.60
CA MET A 1 10.99 16.62 22.86
C MET A 1 10.04 15.80 23.74
N LEU A 2 9.95 16.01 25.06
CA LEU A 2 9.01 15.30 25.96
C LEU A 2 7.69 16.06 26.24
N LYS A 3 7.43 17.20 25.57
CA LYS A 3 6.18 17.98 25.72
C LYS A 3 5.10 17.65 24.68
N LYS A 4 5.34 16.69 23.78
CA LYS A 4 4.42 16.38 22.66
C LYS A 4 3.59 15.11 22.86
N PHE A 5 3.69 14.45 24.02
CA PHE A 5 2.99 13.18 24.31
C PHE A 5 1.71 13.31 25.16
N SER A 6 1.31 14.52 25.61
CA SER A 6 0.17 14.65 26.54
C SER A 6 -1.20 14.89 25.90
N ASN A 7 -1.33 14.89 24.57
CA ASN A 7 -2.59 15.29 23.91
C ASN A 7 -3.48 14.14 23.40
N ASN A 8 -3.14 12.88 23.68
CA ASN A 8 -3.87 11.72 23.11
C ASN A 8 -4.68 10.87 24.12
N PHE A 9 -4.92 11.36 25.34
CA PHE A 9 -5.79 10.67 26.33
C PHE A 9 -7.23 11.22 26.36
N THR A 10 -7.81 11.53 25.20
CA THR A 10 -9.17 12.12 25.11
C THR A 10 -10.31 11.10 25.27
N GLY A 11 -10.01 9.79 25.30
CA GLY A 11 -11.01 8.73 25.48
C GLY A 11 -11.20 8.25 26.93
N ALA A 12 -10.10 8.05 27.68
CA ALA A 12 -10.16 7.45 29.01
C ALA A 12 -10.74 8.40 30.08
N GLY A 13 -10.52 9.72 29.96
CA GLY A 13 -11.09 10.72 30.86
C GLY A 13 -12.62 10.74 30.83
N LYS A 14 -13.20 10.65 29.63
CA LYS A 14 -14.67 10.63 29.45
C LYS A 14 -15.34 9.40 30.06
N LEU A 15 -14.71 8.23 30.01
CA LEU A 15 -15.25 7.02 30.64
C LEU A 15 -15.27 7.12 32.16
N LEU A 16 -14.26 7.78 32.75
CA LEU A 16 -14.19 8.02 34.19
C LEU A 16 -15.27 9.03 34.63
N GLU A 17 -15.55 10.06 33.82
CA GLU A 17 -16.64 11.02 34.04
C GLU A 17 -18.02 10.34 34.06
N PHE A 18 -18.29 9.45 33.10
CA PHE A 18 -19.56 8.70 33.06
C PHE A 18 -19.70 7.74 34.24
N GLY A 19 -18.60 7.09 34.66
CA GLY A 19 -18.61 6.19 35.82
C GLY A 19 -18.90 6.92 37.15
N VAL A 20 -18.33 8.11 37.35
CA VAL A 20 -18.61 8.92 38.55
C VAL A 20 -20.04 9.44 38.56
N ILE A 21 -20.56 9.86 37.39
CA ILE A 21 -21.94 10.32 37.26
C ILE A 21 -22.94 9.17 37.50
N SER A 22 -22.73 8.02 36.87
CA SER A 22 -23.53 6.81 37.05
C SER A 22 -23.51 6.33 38.50
N GLY A 23 -22.33 6.25 39.12
CA GLY A 23 -22.16 5.75 40.50
C GLY A 23 -22.89 6.62 41.52
N ALA A 24 -22.89 7.94 41.35
CA ALA A 24 -23.56 8.81 42.30
C ALA A 24 -25.03 9.11 41.97
N ILE A 25 -25.51 8.85 40.75
CA ILE A 25 -26.96 8.67 40.48
C ILE A 25 -27.46 7.38 41.13
N GLY A 26 -26.71 6.28 41.02
CA GLY A 26 -27.02 5.01 41.70
C GLY A 26 -27.09 5.18 43.21
N LEU A 27 -26.08 5.84 43.79
CA LEU A 27 -26.03 6.12 45.23
C LEU A 27 -27.16 7.07 45.68
N ALA A 28 -27.55 8.05 44.86
CA ALA A 28 -28.71 8.89 45.14
C ALA A 28 -30.04 8.13 45.03
N GLY A 29 -30.14 7.16 44.12
CA GLY A 29 -31.29 6.26 43.98
C GLY A 29 -31.44 5.31 45.17
N ASP A 30 -30.34 4.72 45.63
CA ASP A 30 -30.32 3.86 46.81
C ASP A 30 -30.65 4.67 48.08
N LEU A 31 -30.15 5.90 48.17
CA LEU A 31 -30.51 6.89 49.19
C LEU A 31 -31.88 7.57 48.94
N ALA A 32 -32.69 7.14 47.98
CA ALA A 32 -34.06 7.64 47.81
C ALA A 32 -35.12 6.65 48.34
N THR A 33 -34.72 5.46 48.78
CA THR A 33 -35.53 4.62 49.70
C THR A 33 -35.82 5.41 50.97
N PRO A 34 -36.97 5.30 51.64
CA PRO A 34 -37.54 6.36 52.49
C PRO A 34 -36.57 6.84 53.59
N VAL A 35 -35.83 7.89 53.26
CA VAL A 35 -34.81 8.48 54.12
C VAL A 35 -35.51 9.44 55.07
N GLY A 36 -36.32 8.91 55.98
CA GLY A 36 -37.09 9.72 56.94
C GLY A 36 -36.21 10.75 57.67
N PRO A 37 -35.14 10.35 58.38
CA PRO A 37 -34.35 11.29 59.19
C PRO A 37 -33.11 11.88 58.52
N TYR A 38 -32.69 11.43 57.32
CA TYR A 38 -31.41 11.87 56.71
C TYR A 38 -31.53 12.89 55.57
N ILE A 39 -32.72 13.42 55.29
CA ILE A 39 -32.92 14.51 54.29
C ILE A 39 -32.02 15.72 54.60
N TYR A 40 -31.92 16.10 55.87
CA TYR A 40 -31.06 17.21 56.29
C TYR A 40 -29.57 16.92 56.07
N TRP A 41 -29.15 15.65 56.18
CA TRP A 41 -27.77 15.25 55.90
C TRP A 41 -27.46 15.27 54.41
N MET A 42 -28.40 14.86 53.55
CA MET A 42 -28.24 15.00 52.09
C MET A 42 -28.14 16.46 51.66
N LEU A 43 -29.02 17.32 52.20
CA LEU A 43 -28.96 18.76 51.93
C LEU A 43 -27.62 19.34 52.40
N ALA A 44 -27.19 19.00 53.62
CA ALA A 44 -25.92 19.46 54.16
C ALA A 44 -24.74 18.99 53.31
N ALA A 45 -24.72 17.72 52.88
CA ALA A 45 -23.68 17.18 52.01
C ALA A 45 -23.66 17.89 50.64
N GLY A 46 -24.83 18.13 50.04
CA GLY A 46 -24.94 18.86 48.78
C GLY A 46 -24.38 20.28 48.88
N VAL A 47 -24.74 21.01 49.94
CA VAL A 47 -24.25 22.37 50.20
C VAL A 47 -22.73 22.37 50.45
N VAL A 48 -22.21 21.41 51.22
CA VAL A 48 -20.76 21.28 51.46
C VAL A 48 -20.02 21.02 50.14
N LEU A 49 -20.55 20.15 49.28
CA LEU A 49 -19.96 19.89 47.97
C LEU A 49 -19.95 21.14 47.08
N LEU A 50 -21.05 21.90 47.02
CA LEU A 50 -21.11 23.17 46.29
C LEU A 50 -20.10 24.20 46.81
N ILE A 51 -20.00 24.35 48.14
CA ILE A 51 -19.04 25.27 48.76
C ILE A 51 -17.62 24.83 48.47
N SER A 52 -17.34 23.52 48.52
CA SER A 52 -16.01 22.97 48.24
C SER A 52 -15.63 23.04 46.75
N ALA A 53 -16.61 23.10 45.84
CA ALA A 53 -16.36 23.25 44.41
C ALA A 53 -15.70 24.60 44.08
N TYR A 54 -15.97 25.66 44.85
CA TYR A 54 -15.38 26.99 44.63
C TYR A 54 -13.84 27.03 44.82
N PRO A 55 -13.26 26.57 45.95
CA PRO A 55 -11.81 26.49 46.09
C PRO A 55 -11.18 25.47 45.12
N LEU A 56 -11.88 24.38 44.77
CA LEU A 56 -11.43 23.46 43.73
C LEU A 56 -11.35 24.17 42.37
N ALA A 57 -12.37 24.94 41.98
CA ALA A 57 -12.40 25.69 40.74
C ALA A 57 -11.26 26.72 40.66
N ARG A 58 -10.94 27.37 41.79
CA ARG A 58 -9.79 28.29 41.85
C ARG A 58 -8.45 27.60 41.68
N ARG A 59 -8.29 26.36 42.17
CA ARG A 59 -7.02 25.64 42.13
C ARG A 59 -6.82 24.83 40.84
N LEU A 60 -7.85 24.14 40.38
CA LEU A 60 -7.80 23.21 39.25
C LEU A 60 -8.46 23.77 37.98
N GLY A 61 -9.11 24.93 38.07
CA GLY A 61 -9.91 25.50 37.00
C GLY A 61 -11.34 24.96 36.98
N TRP A 62 -12.25 25.75 36.40
CA TRP A 62 -13.64 25.35 36.14
C TRP A 62 -13.74 24.25 35.07
N GLU A 63 -12.71 24.09 34.24
CA GLU A 63 -12.67 23.05 33.21
C GLU A 63 -12.31 21.66 33.77
N SER A 64 -11.77 21.58 34.99
CA SER A 64 -11.41 20.31 35.63
C SER A 64 -12.64 19.45 35.90
N ASP A 65 -12.56 18.19 35.52
CA ASP A 65 -13.64 17.21 35.65
C ASP A 65 -14.06 17.03 37.12
N LEU A 66 -13.10 17.14 38.05
CA LEU A 66 -13.36 17.05 39.49
C LEU A 66 -14.15 18.25 40.02
N THR A 67 -13.87 19.45 39.50
CA THR A 67 -14.62 20.66 39.85
C THR A 67 -16.04 20.59 39.30
N LYS A 68 -16.19 20.19 38.03
CA LYS A 68 -17.48 20.06 37.36
C LYS A 68 -18.35 19.01 38.04
N SER A 69 -17.80 17.83 38.30
CA SER A 69 -18.53 16.75 38.96
C SER A 69 -18.97 17.16 40.36
N SER A 70 -18.08 17.73 41.18
CA SER A 70 -18.42 18.18 42.54
C SER A 70 -19.50 19.26 42.55
N ALA A 71 -19.45 20.20 41.60
CA ALA A 71 -20.47 21.25 41.47
C ALA A 71 -21.83 20.69 41.04
N VAL A 72 -21.86 19.80 40.04
CA VAL A 72 -23.11 19.18 39.57
C VAL A 72 -23.70 18.29 40.66
N PHE A 73 -22.89 17.47 41.33
CA PHE A 73 -23.36 16.62 42.43
C PHE A 73 -23.88 17.41 43.60
N GLY A 74 -23.14 18.43 44.01
CA GLY A 74 -23.59 19.34 45.06
C GLY A 74 -24.92 20.00 44.70
N ALA A 75 -25.09 20.46 43.45
CA ALA A 75 -26.33 21.07 42.99
C ALA A 75 -27.51 20.10 43.01
N VAL A 76 -27.33 18.88 42.47
CA VAL A 76 -28.39 17.86 42.43
C VAL A 76 -28.81 17.47 43.84
N LEU A 77 -27.86 17.15 44.73
CA LEU A 77 -28.17 16.79 46.13
C LEU A 77 -28.85 17.93 46.88
N THR A 78 -28.43 19.17 46.65
CA THR A 78 -29.05 20.35 47.28
C THR A 78 -30.47 20.56 46.77
N CYS A 79 -30.70 20.46 45.46
CA CYS A 79 -32.04 20.57 44.87
C CYS A 79 -32.98 19.46 45.36
N LEU A 80 -32.52 18.21 45.41
CA LEU A 80 -33.30 17.09 45.93
C LEU A 80 -33.62 17.27 47.42
N GLY A 81 -32.64 17.68 48.23
CA GLY A 81 -32.85 18.00 49.64
C GLY A 81 -33.85 19.13 49.86
N LEU A 82 -33.70 20.25 49.11
CA LEU A 82 -34.61 21.39 49.20
C LEU A 82 -36.03 21.04 48.77
N TRP A 83 -36.18 20.32 47.66
CA TRP A 83 -37.49 19.89 47.18
C TRP A 83 -38.16 18.96 48.19
N SER A 84 -37.40 18.03 48.77
CA SER A 84 -37.91 17.16 49.84
C SER A 84 -38.38 17.93 51.07
N THR A 85 -37.69 19.01 51.47
CA THR A 85 -38.08 19.82 52.64
C THR A 85 -39.27 20.75 52.41
N THR A 86 -39.50 21.18 51.17
CA THR A 86 -40.50 22.23 50.85
C THR A 86 -41.82 21.68 50.31
N GLY A 87 -41.85 20.44 49.78
CA GLY A 87 -43.04 19.89 49.12
C GLY A 87 -43.38 18.43 49.44
N GLY A 88 -42.69 17.78 50.37
CA GLY A 88 -42.90 16.37 50.71
C GLY A 88 -44.02 16.15 51.75
N SER A 89 -45.10 15.47 51.36
CA SER A 89 -45.96 14.77 52.34
C SER A 89 -45.11 13.72 53.08
N PRO A 90 -45.32 13.47 54.40
CA PRO A 90 -44.63 12.42 55.15
C PRO A 90 -44.75 11.01 54.52
N GLU A 91 -45.73 10.81 53.63
CA GLU A 91 -46.00 9.56 52.94
C GLU A 91 -45.24 9.41 51.60
N GLY A 92 -44.31 10.32 51.29
CA GLY A 92 -43.30 10.11 50.25
C GLY A 92 -43.86 10.05 48.81
N ARG A 93 -44.06 11.21 48.17
CA ARG A 93 -44.39 11.29 46.73
C ARG A 93 -43.32 10.72 45.78
N ILE A 94 -42.19 10.26 46.30
CA ILE A 94 -41.15 9.57 45.51
C ILE A 94 -41.67 8.23 44.96
N ALA A 95 -42.63 7.58 45.63
CA ALA A 95 -43.27 6.35 45.12
C ALA A 95 -44.06 6.56 43.81
N SER A 96 -44.60 7.77 43.58
CA SER A 96 -45.28 8.13 42.32
C SER A 96 -44.34 8.54 41.17
N GLY A 97 -43.04 8.67 41.44
CA GLY A 97 -42.01 8.91 40.41
C GLY A 97 -41.32 7.64 39.90
N SER A 98 -41.80 6.46 40.30
CA SER A 98 -41.20 5.15 40.01
C SER A 98 -41.02 4.87 38.51
N GLU A 99 -41.90 5.37 37.64
CA GLU A 99 -41.74 5.24 36.18
C GLU A 99 -40.49 5.97 35.65
N PHE A 100 -40.18 7.16 36.18
CA PHE A 100 -38.99 7.90 35.75
C PHE A 100 -37.72 7.20 36.20
N MET A 101 -37.66 6.73 37.45
CA MET A 101 -36.50 5.99 37.97
C MET A 101 -36.31 4.66 37.24
N ALA A 102 -37.40 3.95 36.93
CA ALA A 102 -37.35 2.73 36.10
C ALA A 102 -36.79 3.03 34.70
N HIS A 103 -37.20 4.13 34.07
CA HIS A 103 -36.69 4.53 32.76
C HIS A 103 -35.20 4.92 32.79
N VAL A 104 -34.75 5.61 33.84
CA VAL A 104 -33.34 5.96 34.04
C VAL A 104 -32.50 4.70 34.29
N GLN A 105 -32.97 3.77 35.12
CA GLN A 105 -32.27 2.52 35.40
C GLN A 105 -32.14 1.65 34.14
N GLN A 106 -33.20 1.56 33.32
CA GLN A 106 -33.16 0.85 32.04
C GLN A 106 -32.14 1.49 31.06
N LYS A 107 -32.04 2.82 31.02
CA LYS A 107 -31.02 3.52 30.21
C LYS A 107 -29.60 3.32 30.73
N LEU A 108 -29.41 3.24 32.05
CA LEU A 108 -28.08 2.99 32.62
C LEU A 108 -27.60 1.57 32.31
N LEU A 109 -28.49 0.57 32.38
CA LEU A 109 -28.16 -0.81 32.00
C LEU A 109 -27.79 -0.93 30.51
N SER A 110 -28.49 -0.24 29.61
CA SER A 110 -28.12 -0.24 28.19
C SER A 110 -26.82 0.52 27.89
N MET A 111 -26.48 1.53 28.70
CA MET A 111 -25.17 2.18 28.67
C MET A 111 -24.05 1.26 29.15
N GLU A 112 -24.27 0.44 30.18
CA GLU A 112 -23.29 -0.54 30.66
C GLU A 112 -22.91 -1.54 29.54
N GLU A 113 -23.92 -2.07 28.84
CA GLU A 113 -23.70 -2.98 27.71
C GLU A 113 -22.95 -2.30 26.55
N SER A 114 -23.29 -1.04 26.26
CA SER A 114 -22.59 -0.24 25.25
C SER A 114 -21.13 0.03 25.64
N VAL A 115 -20.86 0.33 26.92
CA VAL A 115 -19.49 0.53 27.43
C VAL A 115 -18.68 -0.75 27.35
N LYS A 116 -19.28 -1.91 27.67
CA LYS A 116 -18.64 -3.21 27.54
C LYS A 116 -18.26 -3.51 26.08
N GLN A 117 -19.18 -3.27 25.14
CA GLN A 117 -18.92 -3.43 23.71
C GLN A 117 -17.81 -2.50 23.22
N ILE A 118 -17.76 -1.25 23.69
CA ILE A 118 -16.68 -0.31 23.37
C ILE A 118 -15.34 -0.82 23.92
N ALA A 119 -15.31 -1.36 25.14
CA ALA A 119 -14.09 -1.93 25.73
C ALA A 119 -13.56 -3.11 24.92
N ASP A 120 -14.44 -4.02 24.50
CA ASP A 120 -14.08 -5.19 23.69
C ASP A 120 -13.56 -4.77 22.30
N ASN A 121 -14.25 -3.84 21.62
CA ASN A 121 -13.81 -3.29 20.33
C ASN A 121 -12.45 -2.56 20.45
N THR A 122 -12.23 -1.87 21.56
CA THR A 122 -10.96 -1.18 21.82
C THR A 122 -9.82 -2.18 22.00
N ARG A 123 -10.08 -3.30 22.69
CA ARG A 123 -9.10 -4.38 22.85
C ARG A 123 -8.76 -5.03 21.51
N GLU A 124 -9.76 -5.34 20.68
CA GLU A 124 -9.54 -5.89 19.35
C GLU A 124 -8.73 -4.93 18.46
N THR A 125 -9.02 -3.63 18.53
CA THR A 125 -8.27 -2.60 17.79
C THR A 125 -6.81 -2.55 18.24
N ALA A 126 -6.54 -2.68 19.54
CA ALA A 126 -5.17 -2.73 20.07
C ALA A 126 -4.40 -3.96 19.56
N ASP A 127 -5.04 -5.14 19.57
CA ASP A 127 -4.44 -6.37 19.05
C ASP A 127 -4.18 -6.30 17.53
N ASN A 128 -5.09 -5.70 16.77
CA ASN A 128 -4.90 -5.44 15.33
C ASN A 128 -3.75 -4.46 15.06
N THR A 129 -3.61 -3.44 15.90
CA THR A 129 -2.50 -2.47 15.80
C THR A 129 -1.17 -3.15 16.08
N ALA A 130 -1.09 -4.03 17.11
CA ALA A 130 0.10 -4.79 17.43
C ALA A 130 0.53 -5.72 16.28
N ARG A 131 -0.42 -6.43 15.66
CA ARG A 131 -0.16 -7.28 14.48
C ARG A 131 0.33 -6.48 13.27
N THR A 132 -0.20 -5.28 13.08
CA THR A 132 0.22 -4.36 12.00
C THR A 132 1.65 -3.87 12.23
N ALA A 133 2.01 -3.54 13.47
CA ALA A 133 3.37 -3.14 13.83
C ALA A 133 4.38 -4.28 13.58
N GLU A 134 4.04 -5.52 13.95
CA GLU A 134 4.88 -6.70 13.69
C GLU A 134 5.07 -6.93 12.18
N SER A 135 3.99 -6.85 11.39
CA SER A 135 4.04 -7.00 9.93
C SER A 135 4.88 -5.89 9.27
N THR A 136 4.79 -4.67 9.80
CA THR A 136 5.60 -3.54 9.33
C THR A 136 7.08 -3.77 9.64
N SER A 137 7.41 -4.28 10.83
CA SER A 137 8.79 -4.63 11.20
C SER A 137 9.37 -5.70 10.27
N LYS A 138 8.63 -6.78 10.02
CA LYS A 138 9.04 -7.83 9.07
C LYS A 138 9.24 -7.29 7.65
N THR A 139 8.41 -6.34 7.23
CA THR A 139 8.56 -5.68 5.92
C THR A 139 9.82 -4.83 5.87
N ALA A 140 10.15 -4.11 6.95
CA ALA A 140 11.39 -3.34 7.05
C ALA A 140 12.62 -4.25 6.97
N ASP A 141 12.65 -5.35 7.73
CA ASP A 141 13.75 -6.33 7.71
C ASP A 141 13.92 -6.95 6.31
N ASN A 142 12.82 -7.30 5.64
CA ASN A 142 12.87 -7.82 4.26
C ASN A 142 13.37 -6.76 3.28
N THR A 143 13.03 -5.49 3.49
CA THR A 143 13.49 -4.38 2.63
C THR A 143 14.97 -4.11 2.85
N GLU A 144 15.46 -4.17 4.09
CA GLU A 144 16.88 -4.04 4.41
C GLU A 144 17.70 -5.16 3.76
N ARG A 145 17.25 -6.41 3.89
CA ARG A 145 17.89 -7.55 3.21
C ARG A 145 17.85 -7.43 1.69
N LEU A 146 16.76 -6.90 1.13
CA LEU A 146 16.69 -6.63 -0.31
C LEU A 146 17.68 -5.53 -0.71
N ALA A 147 17.81 -4.47 0.08
CA ALA A 147 18.76 -3.39 -0.16
C ALA A 147 20.20 -3.89 -0.10
N GLU A 148 20.58 -4.66 0.93
CA GLU A 148 21.90 -5.28 1.04
C GLU A 148 22.22 -6.15 -0.19
N ASN A 149 21.28 -7.00 -0.62
CA ASN A 149 21.45 -7.82 -1.83
C ASN A 149 21.55 -6.98 -3.12
N ILE A 150 20.87 -5.84 -3.22
CA ILE A 150 20.97 -4.93 -4.37
C ILE A 150 22.31 -4.19 -4.38
N PHE A 151 22.83 -3.79 -3.21
CA PHE A 151 24.14 -3.14 -3.11
C PHE A 151 25.29 -4.10 -3.41
N ASP A 152 25.16 -5.37 -3.06
CA ASP A 152 26.13 -6.40 -3.45
C ASP A 152 26.11 -6.67 -4.97
N MET A 153 24.95 -6.53 -5.62
CA MET A 153 24.82 -6.72 -7.08
C MET A 153 25.46 -5.63 -7.96
N SER A 154 26.04 -4.56 -7.42
CA SER A 154 26.59 -3.51 -8.28
C SER A 154 27.98 -3.02 -7.92
N ALA A 155 28.79 -3.74 -7.14
CA ALA A 155 30.20 -3.36 -7.01
C ALA A 155 30.89 -3.36 -8.39
N LEU A 156 30.65 -4.42 -9.18
CA LEU A 156 31.12 -4.51 -10.57
C LEU A 156 30.41 -3.50 -11.49
N GLU A 157 29.08 -3.35 -11.42
CA GLU A 157 28.35 -2.43 -12.30
C GLU A 157 28.69 -0.95 -12.01
N THR A 158 28.77 -0.57 -10.75
CA THR A 158 29.25 0.75 -10.30
C THR A 158 30.68 0.96 -10.79
N ALA A 159 31.55 -0.04 -10.65
CA ALA A 159 32.91 0.08 -11.17
C ALA A 159 32.95 0.28 -12.69
N ILE A 160 32.10 -0.43 -13.44
CA ILE A 160 31.90 -0.25 -14.89
C ILE A 160 31.41 1.16 -15.22
N GLU A 161 30.40 1.65 -14.51
CA GLU A 161 29.80 2.97 -14.73
C GLU A 161 30.83 4.10 -14.54
N TYR A 162 31.61 4.02 -13.46
CA TYR A 162 32.66 5.00 -13.15
C TYR A 162 34.00 4.73 -13.85
N ARG A 163 34.10 3.70 -14.69
CA ARG A 163 35.34 3.28 -15.39
C ARG A 163 36.52 3.01 -14.45
N ASP A 164 36.25 2.50 -13.25
CA ASP A 164 37.29 2.19 -12.25
C ASP A 164 37.80 0.76 -12.43
N PHE A 165 38.81 0.58 -13.29
CA PHE A 165 39.39 -0.73 -13.59
C PHE A 165 39.93 -1.47 -12.36
N ARG A 166 40.38 -0.75 -11.32
CA ARG A 166 40.87 -1.37 -10.09
C ARG A 166 39.71 -1.99 -9.33
N LYS A 167 38.61 -1.26 -9.16
CA LYS A 167 37.40 -1.79 -8.52
C LYS A 167 36.75 -2.91 -9.32
N MET A 168 36.74 -2.82 -10.66
CA MET A 168 36.27 -3.93 -11.51
C MET A 168 37.04 -5.20 -11.20
N THR A 169 38.38 -5.12 -11.18
CA THR A 169 39.24 -6.29 -10.88
C THR A 169 38.97 -6.87 -9.50
N GLY A 170 38.78 -6.02 -8.48
CA GLY A 170 38.41 -6.44 -7.13
C GLY A 170 37.07 -7.18 -7.12
N ALA A 171 36.02 -6.56 -7.67
CA ALA A 171 34.69 -7.17 -7.72
C ALA A 171 34.69 -8.52 -8.47
N CYS A 172 35.49 -8.66 -9.52
CA CYS A 172 35.63 -9.93 -10.22
C CYS A 172 36.37 -11.00 -9.43
N ALA A 173 37.41 -10.60 -8.67
CA ALA A 173 38.09 -11.51 -7.75
C ALA A 173 37.15 -12.01 -6.64
N ASP A 174 36.17 -11.18 -6.25
CA ASP A 174 35.10 -11.53 -5.32
C ASP A 174 34.00 -12.40 -5.96
N GLY A 175 34.17 -12.79 -7.24
CA GLY A 175 33.29 -13.71 -7.95
C GLY A 175 32.17 -13.03 -8.75
N GLN A 176 32.08 -11.70 -8.75
CA GLN A 176 31.10 -10.99 -9.57
C GLN A 176 31.46 -11.09 -11.05
N LYS A 177 30.48 -11.39 -11.89
CA LYS A 177 30.65 -11.47 -13.35
C LYS A 177 29.57 -10.65 -14.04
N LYS A 178 29.96 -9.97 -15.12
CA LYS A 178 29.01 -9.32 -16.02
C LYS A 178 28.38 -10.39 -16.92
N ASP A 179 27.07 -10.28 -17.12
CA ASP A 179 26.33 -11.16 -18.03
C ASP A 179 26.97 -11.13 -19.42
N GLY A 180 27.27 -12.31 -19.98
CA GLY A 180 27.79 -12.45 -21.33
C GLY A 180 26.92 -11.77 -22.39
N PHE A 181 25.59 -11.74 -22.20
CA PHE A 181 24.66 -11.08 -23.11
C PHE A 181 24.88 -9.56 -23.20
N ASP A 182 25.09 -8.89 -22.06
CA ASP A 182 25.39 -7.46 -22.01
C ASP A 182 26.72 -7.13 -22.70
N VAL A 183 27.66 -8.08 -22.68
CA VAL A 183 28.98 -7.89 -23.27
C VAL A 183 28.98 -8.02 -24.79
N ILE A 184 28.30 -9.04 -25.32
CA ILE A 184 28.23 -9.29 -26.76
C ILE A 184 27.21 -8.38 -27.44
N THR A 185 26.20 -7.92 -26.72
CA THR A 185 25.11 -7.09 -27.24
C THR A 185 24.95 -5.84 -26.39
N PRO A 186 25.98 -4.97 -26.33
CA PRO A 186 25.94 -3.84 -25.42
C PRO A 186 24.78 -2.92 -25.78
N GLY A 187 23.94 -2.65 -24.77
CA GLY A 187 22.85 -1.70 -24.90
C GLY A 187 23.35 -0.33 -25.35
N ARG A 188 22.46 0.50 -25.91
CA ARG A 188 22.82 1.85 -26.40
C ARG A 188 23.50 2.72 -25.31
N TYR A 189 23.20 2.46 -24.04
CA TYR A 189 23.72 3.20 -22.90
C TYR A 189 24.75 2.42 -22.08
N ASP A 190 25.09 1.19 -22.48
CA ASP A 190 26.03 0.37 -21.74
C ASP A 190 27.47 0.85 -22.00
N LYS A 191 28.20 1.15 -20.92
CA LYS A 191 29.62 1.51 -20.96
C LYS A 191 30.49 0.35 -21.40
N VAL A 192 30.03 -0.89 -21.27
CA VAL A 192 30.70 -2.10 -21.80
C VAL A 192 30.87 -2.04 -23.33
N LYS A 193 30.15 -1.15 -24.02
CA LYS A 193 30.41 -0.85 -25.44
C LYS A 193 31.81 -0.27 -25.68
N GLU A 194 32.41 0.38 -24.70
CA GLU A 194 33.78 0.87 -24.80
C GLU A 194 34.77 -0.29 -24.79
N ASP A 195 35.59 -0.38 -25.84
CA ASP A 195 36.51 -1.51 -26.02
C ASP A 195 37.52 -1.64 -24.87
N SER A 196 37.91 -0.55 -24.21
CA SER A 196 38.78 -0.59 -23.04
C SER A 196 38.16 -1.33 -21.85
N ILE A 197 36.87 -1.12 -21.58
CA ILE A 197 36.13 -1.79 -20.51
C ILE A 197 35.95 -3.26 -20.86
N TYR A 198 35.52 -3.54 -22.09
CA TYR A 198 35.40 -4.91 -22.60
C TYR A 198 36.71 -5.71 -22.46
N GLN A 199 37.82 -5.16 -22.96
CA GLN A 199 39.12 -5.84 -22.90
C GLN A 199 39.58 -6.07 -21.47
N HIS A 200 39.31 -5.13 -20.56
CA HIS A 200 39.62 -5.28 -19.14
C HIS A 200 38.80 -6.40 -18.50
N LEU A 201 37.47 -6.38 -18.67
CA LEU A 201 36.58 -7.43 -18.15
C LEU A 201 36.95 -8.81 -18.69
N ARG A 202 37.25 -8.92 -19.98
CA ARG A 202 37.70 -10.16 -20.61
C ARG A 202 39.03 -10.65 -20.03
N LYS A 203 40.03 -9.78 -19.94
CA LYS A 203 41.35 -10.14 -19.40
C LYS A 203 41.29 -10.55 -17.93
N ALA A 204 40.40 -9.93 -17.16
CA ALA A 204 40.20 -10.23 -15.74
C ALA A 204 39.27 -11.44 -15.50
N GLY A 205 38.72 -12.08 -16.54
CA GLY A 205 37.82 -13.24 -16.39
C GLY A 205 36.45 -12.87 -15.80
N CYS A 206 36.06 -11.60 -15.93
CA CYS A 206 34.85 -11.02 -15.35
C CYS A 206 33.57 -11.24 -16.18
N ILE A 207 33.64 -12.03 -17.23
CA ILE A 207 32.50 -12.24 -18.15
C ILE A 207 31.94 -13.62 -17.89
N ASP A 208 30.63 -13.71 -17.65
CA ASP A 208 29.97 -15.00 -17.57
C ASP A 208 29.72 -15.54 -18.98
N THR A 209 30.58 -16.49 -19.37
CA THR A 209 30.57 -17.12 -20.68
C THR A 209 29.73 -18.39 -20.74
N THR A 210 29.21 -18.86 -19.60
CA THR A 210 28.60 -20.19 -19.48
C THR A 210 27.41 -20.40 -20.42
N ILE A 211 26.63 -19.34 -20.65
CA ILE A 211 25.44 -19.39 -21.48
C ILE A 211 25.75 -19.04 -22.93
N ILE A 212 26.62 -18.06 -23.19
CA ILE A 212 26.84 -17.52 -24.53
C ILE A 212 27.86 -18.33 -25.36
N CYS A 213 28.74 -19.10 -24.73
CA CYS A 213 29.76 -19.87 -25.44
C CYS A 213 29.33 -21.31 -25.72
N THR A 214 28.20 -21.46 -26.42
CA THR A 214 27.68 -22.74 -26.92
C THR A 214 27.28 -22.61 -28.38
N THR A 215 27.26 -23.70 -29.13
CA THR A 215 26.70 -23.74 -30.49
C THR A 215 25.20 -24.03 -30.51
N ASP A 216 24.62 -24.44 -29.37
CA ASP A 216 23.19 -24.67 -29.22
C ASP A 216 22.45 -23.34 -29.00
N MET A 217 22.07 -22.69 -30.10
CA MET A 217 21.40 -21.40 -30.07
C MET A 217 20.00 -21.46 -29.46
N ASP A 218 19.35 -22.62 -29.43
CA ASP A 218 18.02 -22.73 -28.84
C ASP A 218 18.11 -22.68 -27.31
N SER A 219 19.16 -23.27 -26.72
CA SER A 219 19.48 -23.09 -25.30
C SER A 219 19.78 -21.63 -24.96
N VAL A 220 20.58 -20.94 -25.78
CA VAL A 220 20.89 -19.51 -25.60
C VAL A 220 19.60 -18.68 -25.59
N LEU A 221 18.68 -18.95 -26.52
CA LEU A 221 17.42 -18.24 -26.63
C LEU A 221 16.46 -18.52 -25.46
N ALA A 222 16.43 -19.76 -24.98
CA ALA A 222 15.64 -20.14 -23.81
C ALA A 222 16.08 -19.34 -22.58
N VAL A 223 17.40 -19.30 -22.32
CA VAL A 223 17.95 -18.55 -21.18
C VAL A 223 17.75 -17.04 -21.34
N ALA A 224 17.92 -16.51 -22.56
CA ALA A 224 17.63 -15.11 -22.83
C ALA A 224 16.15 -14.77 -22.51
N LYS A 225 15.21 -15.64 -22.89
CA LYS A 225 13.79 -15.46 -22.59
C LYS A 225 13.51 -15.50 -21.09
N GLU A 226 14.13 -16.42 -20.35
CA GLU A 226 14.01 -16.50 -18.89
C GLU A 226 14.52 -15.23 -18.19
N ARG A 227 15.55 -14.59 -18.75
CA ARG A 227 16.10 -13.31 -18.27
C ARG A 227 15.29 -12.08 -18.70
N GLY A 228 14.14 -12.28 -19.36
CA GLY A 228 13.24 -11.20 -19.77
C GLY A 228 13.68 -10.47 -21.04
N TYR A 229 14.66 -11.00 -21.79
CA TYR A 229 14.93 -10.49 -23.13
C TYR A 229 13.78 -10.88 -24.06
N ASP A 230 13.29 -9.90 -24.82
CA ASP A 230 12.17 -10.11 -25.74
C ASP A 230 12.58 -11.08 -26.88
N PRO A 231 11.93 -12.27 -26.99
CA PRO A 231 12.25 -13.26 -28.00
C PRO A 231 11.88 -12.81 -29.41
N ASP A 232 10.98 -11.84 -29.60
CA ASP A 232 10.64 -11.30 -30.92
C ASP A 232 11.73 -10.33 -31.41
N TRP A 233 12.49 -9.74 -30.48
CA TRP A 233 13.57 -8.82 -30.81
C TRP A 233 14.93 -9.51 -30.93
N LEU A 234 15.05 -10.76 -30.44
CA LEU A 234 16.27 -11.59 -30.45
C LEU A 234 17.52 -10.76 -30.21
N TYR A 235 17.38 -9.76 -29.33
CA TYR A 235 18.37 -8.71 -29.16
C TYR A 235 19.75 -9.30 -28.93
N PRO A 236 19.90 -10.37 -28.11
CA PRO A 236 21.20 -10.97 -27.86
C PRO A 236 21.87 -11.62 -29.06
N ILE A 237 21.14 -12.16 -30.04
CA ILE A 237 21.73 -12.80 -31.23
C ILE A 237 21.87 -11.79 -32.37
N ARG A 238 20.83 -11.00 -32.63
CA ARG A 238 20.79 -10.08 -33.76
C ARG A 238 21.78 -8.92 -33.58
N GLY A 239 21.86 -8.39 -32.36
CA GLY A 239 22.75 -7.30 -32.00
C GLY A 239 24.13 -7.75 -31.53
N ALA A 240 24.42 -9.05 -31.52
CA ALA A 240 25.71 -9.57 -31.11
C ALA A 240 26.83 -9.00 -31.98
N ASP A 241 27.87 -8.47 -31.33
CA ASP A 241 29.15 -8.18 -31.93
C ASP A 241 29.90 -9.49 -32.14
N LEU A 242 29.88 -9.99 -33.38
CA LEU A 242 30.52 -11.24 -33.77
C LEU A 242 32.04 -11.24 -33.50
N GLY A 243 32.69 -10.06 -33.50
CA GLY A 243 34.11 -9.94 -33.14
C GLY A 243 34.32 -10.26 -31.67
N ARG A 244 33.44 -9.78 -30.79
CA ARG A 244 33.47 -10.09 -29.35
C ARG A 244 33.11 -11.53 -29.06
N VAL A 245 32.10 -12.09 -29.74
CA VAL A 245 31.75 -13.52 -29.65
C VAL A 245 32.95 -14.38 -30.07
N THR A 246 33.59 -14.07 -31.20
CA THR A 246 34.79 -14.80 -31.66
C THR A 246 35.92 -14.71 -30.65
N ALA A 247 36.13 -13.53 -30.05
CA ALA A 247 37.21 -13.30 -29.11
C ALA A 247 37.00 -13.94 -27.72
N ILE A 248 35.75 -14.17 -27.32
CA ILE A 248 35.41 -14.82 -26.03
C ILE A 248 35.20 -16.32 -26.20
N CYS A 249 34.42 -16.72 -27.20
CA CYS A 249 33.90 -18.07 -27.36
C CYS A 249 34.55 -18.87 -28.51
N GLY A 250 35.31 -18.21 -29.39
CA GLY A 250 35.92 -18.84 -30.56
C GLY A 250 35.08 -18.74 -31.84
N ALA A 251 35.70 -19.12 -32.96
CA ALA A 251 35.14 -18.94 -34.30
C ALA A 251 33.90 -19.82 -34.57
N ASP A 252 33.88 -21.06 -34.06
CA ASP A 252 32.77 -21.99 -34.28
C ASP A 252 31.45 -21.46 -33.67
N VAL A 253 31.53 -20.93 -32.45
CA VAL A 253 30.38 -20.29 -31.78
C VAL A 253 29.94 -19.05 -32.55
N ALA A 254 30.88 -18.19 -32.98
CA ALA A 254 30.54 -17.02 -33.79
C ALA A 254 29.86 -17.39 -35.12
N SER A 255 30.27 -18.50 -35.75
CA SER A 255 29.60 -19.03 -36.94
C SER A 255 28.17 -19.47 -36.63
N ALA A 256 27.93 -20.14 -35.49
CA ALA A 256 26.58 -20.53 -35.06
C ALA A 256 25.67 -19.30 -34.86
N TYR A 257 26.17 -18.24 -34.21
CA TYR A 257 25.46 -16.96 -34.07
C TYR A 257 25.14 -16.34 -35.43
N THR A 258 26.09 -16.37 -36.37
CA THR A 258 25.90 -15.83 -37.73
C THR A 258 24.81 -16.59 -38.48
N SER A 259 24.90 -17.92 -38.53
CA SER A 259 23.89 -18.75 -39.21
C SER A 259 22.51 -18.58 -38.59
N ARG A 260 22.42 -18.48 -37.26
CA ARG A 260 21.14 -18.27 -36.58
C ARG A 260 20.56 -16.89 -36.88
N LYS A 261 21.40 -15.85 -36.91
CA LYS A 261 21.00 -14.50 -37.29
C LYS A 261 20.43 -14.46 -38.72
N GLU A 262 21.08 -15.10 -39.67
CA GLU A 262 20.60 -15.20 -41.06
C GLU A 262 19.24 -15.91 -41.16
N GLN A 263 19.07 -17.06 -40.47
CA GLN A 263 17.79 -17.77 -40.43
C GLN A 263 16.64 -16.90 -39.92
N PHE A 264 16.89 -16.10 -38.89
CA PHE A 264 15.88 -15.20 -38.33
C PHE A 264 15.57 -14.02 -39.24
N GLU A 265 16.59 -13.43 -39.88
CA GLU A 265 16.37 -12.36 -40.85
C GLU A 265 15.55 -12.86 -42.04
N ASP A 266 15.82 -14.08 -42.52
CA ASP A 266 15.03 -14.75 -43.56
C ASP A 266 13.58 -15.00 -43.12
N GLN A 267 13.37 -15.56 -41.92
CA GLN A 267 12.03 -15.79 -41.39
C GLN A 267 11.24 -14.49 -41.31
N ARG A 268 11.85 -13.44 -40.74
CA ARG A 268 11.21 -12.13 -40.62
C ARG A 268 10.91 -11.52 -41.99
N ASN A 269 11.81 -11.65 -42.95
CA ASN A 269 11.58 -11.16 -44.31
C ASN A 269 10.40 -11.90 -44.97
N ARG A 270 10.24 -13.20 -44.73
CA ARG A 270 9.07 -13.97 -45.19
C ARG A 270 7.78 -13.51 -44.50
N GLU A 271 7.82 -13.23 -43.20
CA GLU A 271 6.66 -12.71 -42.47
C GLU A 271 6.25 -11.32 -42.94
N ILE A 272 7.22 -10.43 -43.17
CA ILE A 272 6.97 -9.10 -43.75
C ILE A 272 6.39 -9.25 -45.15
N ALA A 273 6.98 -10.09 -46.01
CA ALA A 273 6.46 -10.36 -47.35
C ALA A 273 5.03 -10.92 -47.30
N ALA A 274 4.74 -11.85 -46.39
CA ALA A 274 3.41 -12.41 -46.21
C ALA A 274 2.39 -11.35 -45.76
N LYS A 275 2.77 -10.46 -44.82
CA LYS A 275 1.91 -9.35 -44.37
C LYS A 275 1.67 -8.34 -45.49
N THR A 276 2.69 -8.01 -46.27
CA THR A 276 2.56 -7.12 -47.43
C THR A 276 1.64 -7.74 -48.48
N ALA A 277 1.84 -9.01 -48.83
CA ALA A 277 0.98 -9.72 -49.77
C ALA A 277 -0.49 -9.82 -49.27
N ALA A 278 -0.69 -10.05 -47.98
CA ALA A 278 -2.02 -10.04 -47.37
C ALA A 278 -2.70 -8.67 -47.46
N ARG A 279 -1.92 -7.58 -47.24
CA ARG A 279 -2.41 -6.21 -47.37
C ARG A 279 -2.76 -5.87 -48.82
N GLU A 280 -1.90 -6.22 -49.78
CA GLU A 280 -2.15 -6.01 -51.21
C GLU A 280 -3.40 -6.77 -51.67
N LYS A 281 -3.59 -8.01 -51.20
CA LYS A 281 -4.81 -8.78 -51.46
C LYS A 281 -6.05 -8.10 -50.88
N ALA A 282 -5.98 -7.64 -49.62
CA ALA A 282 -7.09 -6.96 -48.98
C ALA A 282 -7.45 -5.63 -49.66
N GLU A 283 -6.45 -4.90 -50.16
CA GLU A 283 -6.64 -3.66 -50.92
C GLU A 283 -7.24 -3.94 -52.32
N ALA A 284 -6.83 -5.02 -52.98
CA ALA A 284 -7.44 -5.47 -54.23
C ALA A 284 -8.91 -5.90 -54.05
N GLU A 285 -9.22 -6.61 -52.96
CA GLU A 285 -10.61 -6.96 -52.61
C GLU A 285 -11.44 -5.70 -52.31
N LEU A 286 -10.86 -4.72 -51.60
CA LEU A 286 -11.51 -3.44 -51.32
C LEU A 286 -11.82 -2.69 -52.62
N GLU A 287 -10.85 -2.55 -53.52
CA GLU A 287 -11.05 -1.87 -54.82
C GLU A 287 -12.09 -2.59 -55.69
N ALA A 288 -12.17 -3.93 -55.64
CA ALA A 288 -13.21 -4.68 -56.33
C ALA A 288 -14.62 -4.33 -55.79
N THR A 289 -14.79 -4.30 -54.47
CA THR A 289 -16.08 -3.90 -53.85
C THR A 289 -16.42 -2.44 -54.12
N VAL A 290 -15.43 -1.54 -54.10
CA VAL A 290 -15.64 -0.11 -54.42
C VAL A 290 -16.09 0.06 -55.87
N SER A 291 -15.50 -0.70 -56.81
CA SER A 291 -15.91 -0.66 -58.22
C SER A 291 -17.32 -1.19 -58.45
N GLU A 292 -17.77 -2.18 -57.67
CA GLU A 292 -19.15 -2.67 -57.72
C GLU A 292 -20.14 -1.63 -57.21
N CYS A 293 -19.88 -1.02 -56.04
CA CYS A 293 -20.66 0.08 -55.50
C CYS A 293 -20.72 1.29 -56.47
N GLU A 294 -19.60 1.62 -57.12
CA GLU A 294 -19.52 2.74 -58.07
C GLU A 294 -20.46 2.53 -59.27
N LYS A 295 -20.63 1.28 -59.74
CA LYS A 295 -21.58 0.97 -60.82
C LYS A 295 -23.03 1.22 -60.40
N GLU A 296 -23.35 1.08 -59.11
CA GLU A 296 -24.70 1.30 -58.60
C GLU A 296 -24.99 2.76 -58.28
N ILE A 297 -24.03 3.48 -57.71
CA ILE A 297 -24.25 4.81 -57.11
C ILE A 297 -23.64 5.94 -57.94
N GLY A 298 -22.59 5.67 -58.72
CA GLY A 298 -21.93 6.64 -59.61
C GLY A 298 -20.92 7.58 -58.93
N ASP A 299 -20.63 7.43 -57.63
CA ASP A 299 -19.62 8.21 -56.90
C ASP A 299 -18.61 7.28 -56.18
N ARG A 300 -17.40 7.18 -56.73
CA ARG A 300 -16.31 6.34 -56.22
C ARG A 300 -15.83 6.74 -54.83
N ASN A 301 -15.78 8.05 -54.52
CA ASN A 301 -15.26 8.52 -53.23
C ASN A 301 -16.23 8.20 -52.11
N TRP A 302 -17.54 8.38 -52.37
CA TRP A 302 -18.58 7.97 -51.44
C TRP A 302 -18.54 6.45 -51.22
N CYS A 303 -18.41 5.66 -52.29
CA CYS A 303 -18.32 4.19 -52.21
C CYS A 303 -17.12 3.70 -51.42
N ARG A 304 -15.93 4.30 -51.60
CA ARG A 304 -14.75 3.96 -50.80
C ARG A 304 -14.98 4.20 -49.31
N LEU A 305 -15.50 5.37 -48.95
CA LEU A 305 -15.83 5.69 -47.56
C LEU A 305 -16.91 4.75 -47.00
N ALA A 306 -17.92 4.41 -47.79
CA ALA A 306 -19.00 3.51 -47.36
C ALA A 306 -18.52 2.06 -47.15
N VAL A 307 -17.63 1.55 -48.01
CA VAL A 307 -17.04 0.20 -47.87
C VAL A 307 -16.04 0.17 -46.71
N GLU A 308 -15.20 1.20 -46.55
CA GLU A 308 -14.28 1.32 -45.40
C GLU A 308 -15.05 1.45 -44.07
N ALA A 309 -16.17 2.17 -44.06
CA ALA A 309 -17.07 2.29 -42.90
C ALA A 309 -17.98 1.06 -42.70
N LYS A 310 -17.90 0.03 -43.57
CA LYS A 310 -18.76 -1.17 -43.58
C LYS A 310 -20.27 -0.89 -43.70
N ILE A 311 -20.64 0.24 -44.28
CA ILE A 311 -22.04 0.64 -44.51
C ILE A 311 -22.59 -0.04 -45.76
N TYR A 312 -21.73 -0.34 -46.73
CA TYR A 312 -22.09 -1.09 -47.93
C TYR A 312 -21.87 -2.60 -47.66
N PRO A 313 -22.92 -3.44 -47.67
CA PRO A 313 -22.77 -4.88 -47.48
C PRO A 313 -21.99 -5.48 -48.65
N ARG A 314 -21.02 -6.37 -48.38
CA ARG A 314 -20.39 -7.19 -49.43
C ARG A 314 -21.47 -8.12 -49.99
N SER A 315 -21.79 -7.97 -51.28
CA SER A 315 -22.68 -8.83 -52.05
C SER A 315 -22.14 -10.26 -52.18
#